data_AF-A0AAV5VWF5-F1
#
_entry.id   AF-A0AAV5VWF5-F1
#
_cell.length_a   1.000
_cell.length_b   1.000
_cell.length_c   1.000
_cell.angle_alpha   90.00
_cell.angle_beta   90.00
_cell.angle_gamma   90.00
#
_symmetry.space_group_name_H-M   'P 1'
#
loop_
_entity.id
_entity.type
_entity.pdbx_description
1 polymer ?
#
loop_
_entity_poly.entity_id
_entity_poly.type
_entity_poly.pdbx_seq_one_letter_code
_entity_poly.pdbx_strand_id
1 'polypeptide(L)'
;LRSFASMIDQMKSGARKIVLNKGDSYFTDEEVPAFLGSRSSELLGDTVDDCFDLVCDDSSRVGLFYQTDIVSYYTDKKMTDRCRLSESVIFSLKEMNIFGQSTGVDWLTQSIQSGDPYHYLLSRSQSRRTIEKINFVLLSVFTQDNLNNLILRRSLDAKDVISAARQQQYLLDSTQLPPFTSISFTQIEIPLILLGVGLIISVFGFVVELLWARCR
;
A
#
# COMPACT_ATOMS: atom_id res chain seq x y z
N LEU A 1 -3.57 -10.28 -2.69
CA LEU A 1 -3.84 -9.15 -1.76
C LEU A 1 -3.55 -9.61 -0.35
N ARG A 2 -2.77 -8.85 0.43
CA ARG A 2 -2.61 -9.07 1.87
C ARG A 2 -3.65 -8.22 2.60
N SER A 3 -4.44 -8.81 3.50
CA SER A 3 -5.39 -8.05 4.31
C SER A 3 -4.68 -7.32 5.43
N PHE A 4 -5.29 -6.23 5.92
CA PHE A 4 -4.78 -5.51 7.09
C PHE A 4 -4.64 -6.41 8.32
N ALA A 5 -5.66 -7.22 8.60
CA ALA A 5 -5.64 -8.16 9.73
C ALA A 5 -4.43 -9.11 9.66
N SER A 6 -4.10 -9.63 8.47
CA SER A 6 -2.91 -10.47 8.27
C SER A 6 -1.60 -9.70 8.52
N MET A 7 -1.54 -8.41 8.21
CA MET A 7 -0.39 -7.57 8.51
C MET A 7 -0.25 -7.34 10.02
N ILE A 8 -1.35 -7.09 10.73
CA ILE A 8 -1.36 -6.93 12.19
C ILE A 8 -0.95 -8.22 12.90
N ASP A 9 -1.43 -9.38 12.44
CA ASP A 9 -0.99 -10.67 12.99
C ASP A 9 0.51 -10.91 12.80
N GLN A 10 1.07 -10.46 11.67
CA GLN A 10 2.52 -10.49 11.42
C GLN A 10 3.30 -9.55 12.34
N MET A 11 2.74 -8.39 12.70
CA MET A 11 3.34 -7.48 13.68
C MET A 11 3.28 -8.07 15.10
N LYS A 12 2.12 -8.62 15.50
CA LYS A 12 1.90 -9.27 16.80
C LYS A 12 2.81 -10.48 17.03
N SER A 13 3.07 -11.24 15.99
CA SER A 13 4.02 -12.36 16.01
C SER A 13 5.49 -11.94 15.97
N GLY A 14 5.78 -10.64 15.77
CA GLY A 14 7.14 -10.11 15.61
C GLY A 14 7.79 -10.42 14.26
N ALA A 15 7.05 -11.04 13.33
CA ALA A 15 7.51 -11.30 11.97
C ALA A 15 7.69 -10.02 11.14
N ARG A 16 6.98 -8.95 11.51
CA ARG A 16 7.12 -7.62 10.95
C ARG A 16 7.28 -6.57 12.04
N LYS A 17 7.98 -5.50 11.69
CA LYS A 17 8.12 -4.32 12.55
C LYS A 17 7.44 -3.12 11.92
N ILE A 18 6.80 -2.29 12.73
CA ILE A 18 6.26 -1.01 12.29
C ILE A 18 7.30 0.08 12.50
N VAL A 19 7.45 0.96 11.52
CA VAL A 19 8.30 2.15 11.61
C VAL A 19 7.40 3.35 11.80
N LEU A 20 7.64 4.11 12.86
CA LEU A 20 6.86 5.27 13.25
C LEU A 20 7.79 6.48 13.45
N ASN A 21 7.31 7.64 13.06
CA ASN A 21 7.97 8.89 13.41
C ASN A 21 7.75 9.21 14.90
N LYS A 22 8.85 9.47 15.62
CA LYS A 22 8.83 9.79 17.05
C LYS A 22 8.06 11.07 17.36
N GLY A 23 7.92 11.99 16.40
CA GLY A 23 7.22 13.26 16.58
C GLY A 23 5.70 13.18 16.61
N ASP A 24 5.10 12.13 16.04
CA ASP A 24 3.69 12.18 15.64
C ASP A 24 2.73 11.48 16.62
N SER A 25 3.25 10.84 17.68
CA SER A 25 2.45 10.20 18.75
C SER A 25 1.27 9.37 18.20
N TYR A 26 1.54 8.50 17.23
CA TYR A 26 0.51 7.72 16.52
C TYR A 26 -0.36 6.84 17.42
N PHE A 27 0.23 6.29 18.48
CA PHE A 27 -0.41 5.38 19.41
C PHE A 27 -0.11 5.81 20.84
N THR A 28 -1.10 5.62 21.72
CA THR A 28 -0.90 5.71 23.16
C THR A 28 -0.11 4.51 23.68
N ASP A 29 0.50 4.66 24.86
CA ASP A 29 1.28 3.60 25.52
C ASP A 29 0.49 2.29 25.73
N GLU A 30 -0.84 2.38 25.79
CA GLU A 30 -1.78 1.27 25.99
C GLU A 30 -2.17 0.60 24.66
N GLU A 31 -2.21 1.35 23.55
CA GLU A 31 -2.57 0.84 22.22
C GLU A 31 -1.43 0.04 21.57
N VAL A 32 -0.19 0.46 21.78
CA VAL A 32 1.01 -0.21 21.25
C VAL A 32 1.02 -1.72 21.52
N PRO A 33 0.89 -2.22 22.77
CA PRO A 33 0.85 -3.65 23.03
C PRO A 33 -0.43 -4.33 22.48
N ALA A 34 -1.56 -3.62 22.41
CA ALA A 34 -2.80 -4.17 21.85
C ALA A 34 -2.71 -4.39 20.33
N PHE A 35 -1.99 -3.51 19.63
CA PHE A 35 -1.88 -3.52 18.18
C PHE A 35 -0.67 -4.31 17.69
N LEU A 36 0.50 -4.10 18.31
CA LEU A 36 1.77 -4.66 17.87
C LEU A 36 2.21 -5.89 18.68
N GLY A 37 1.49 -6.23 19.76
CA GLY A 37 1.81 -7.35 20.65
C GLY A 37 2.98 -7.06 21.59
N SER A 38 4.08 -6.50 21.08
CA SER A 38 5.28 -6.14 21.83
C SER A 38 5.86 -4.81 21.36
N ARG A 39 6.45 -4.03 22.28
CA ARG A 39 7.21 -2.81 21.96
C ARG A 39 8.45 -3.09 21.10
N SER A 40 8.97 -4.33 21.09
CA SER A 40 10.09 -4.71 20.21
C SER A 40 9.73 -4.73 18.72
N SER A 41 8.43 -4.70 18.40
CA SER A 41 7.92 -4.63 17.03
C SER A 41 7.84 -3.18 16.53
N GLU A 42 8.18 -2.19 17.35
CA GLU A 42 8.20 -0.78 17.01
C GLU A 42 9.63 -0.30 16.73
N LEU A 43 9.81 0.46 15.66
CA LEU A 43 11.02 1.18 15.32
C LEU A 43 10.69 2.66 15.20
N LEU A 44 11.40 3.50 15.94
CA LEU A 44 11.18 4.94 15.94
C LEU A 44 12.25 5.63 15.08
N GLY A 45 11.82 6.36 14.07
CA GLY A 45 12.67 7.29 13.32
C GLY A 45 12.59 8.70 13.90
N ASP A 46 13.68 9.46 13.79
CA ASP A 46 13.73 10.85 14.24
C ASP A 46 13.12 11.82 13.21
N THR A 47 13.21 11.50 11.92
CA THR A 47 12.58 12.23 10.83
C THR A 47 11.78 11.31 9.89
N VAL A 48 10.91 11.90 9.06
CA VAL A 48 10.15 11.16 8.05
C VAL A 48 11.08 10.49 7.03
N ASP A 49 12.16 11.17 6.63
CA ASP A 49 13.16 10.61 5.70
C ASP A 49 13.87 9.41 6.34
N ASP A 50 14.24 9.50 7.61
CA ASP A 50 14.82 8.36 8.34
C ASP A 50 13.84 7.18 8.42
N CYS A 51 12.54 7.46 8.57
CA CYS A 51 11.50 6.44 8.57
C CYS A 51 11.42 5.74 7.20
N PHE A 52 11.51 6.49 6.10
CA PHE A 52 11.58 5.91 4.77
C PHE A 52 12.83 5.05 4.57
N ASP A 53 14.01 5.54 4.98
CA ASP A 53 15.26 4.77 4.95
C ASP A 53 15.13 3.46 5.73
N LEU A 54 14.60 3.52 6.95
CA LEU A 54 14.37 2.34 7.78
C LEU A 54 13.45 1.32 7.11
N VAL A 55 12.35 1.76 6.48
CA VAL A 55 11.43 0.87 5.76
C VAL A 55 12.09 0.27 4.52
N CYS A 56 12.89 1.07 3.81
CA CYS A 56 13.53 0.68 2.57
C CYS A 56 14.70 -0.28 2.74
N ASP A 57 15.38 -0.26 3.89
CA ASP A 57 16.49 -1.16 4.18
C ASP A 57 16.05 -2.61 4.41
N ASP A 58 14.79 -2.85 4.76
CA ASP A 58 14.33 -4.18 5.19
C ASP A 58 12.84 -4.42 4.87
N SER A 59 12.59 -5.39 3.98
CA SER A 59 11.23 -5.78 3.54
C SER A 59 10.31 -6.35 4.64
N SER A 60 10.84 -6.67 5.82
CA SER A 60 10.07 -7.06 6.99
C SER A 60 9.46 -5.87 7.73
N ARG A 61 9.85 -4.64 7.37
CA ARG A 61 9.37 -3.41 8.00
C ARG A 61 8.20 -2.82 7.23
N VAL A 62 7.32 -2.14 7.96
CA VAL A 62 6.13 -1.47 7.43
C VAL A 62 6.10 -0.07 8.02
N GLY A 63 6.03 0.96 7.20
CA GLY A 63 5.88 2.33 7.68
C GLY A 63 4.43 2.77 7.73
N LEU A 64 4.12 3.63 8.68
CA LEU A 64 2.86 4.38 8.74
C LEU A 64 3.17 5.83 8.38
N PHE A 65 2.69 6.27 7.22
CA PHE A 65 3.01 7.58 6.67
C PHE A 65 1.72 8.34 6.35
N TYR A 66 1.71 9.65 6.59
CA TYR A 66 0.61 10.50 6.13
C TYR A 66 0.65 10.66 4.62
N GLN A 67 -0.47 11.06 4.04
CA GLN A 67 -0.57 11.29 2.59
C GLN A 67 0.46 12.32 2.10
N THR A 68 0.74 13.35 2.89
CA THR A 68 1.75 14.37 2.57
C THR A 68 3.17 13.79 2.50
N ASP A 69 3.49 12.86 3.40
CA ASP A 69 4.80 12.21 3.46
C ASP A 69 5.00 11.30 2.24
N ILE A 70 3.94 10.58 1.84
CA ILE A 70 3.95 9.77 0.61
C ILE A 70 4.12 10.63 -0.64
N VAL A 71 3.51 11.82 -0.69
CA VAL A 71 3.73 12.74 -1.81
C VAL A 71 5.19 13.21 -1.83
N SER A 72 5.76 13.56 -0.67
CA SER A 72 7.18 13.94 -0.54
C SER A 72 8.12 12.81 -0.97
N TYR A 73 7.80 11.56 -0.63
CA TYR A 73 8.53 10.39 -1.08
C TYR A 73 8.56 10.31 -2.61
N TYR A 74 7.43 10.48 -3.29
CA TYR A 74 7.36 10.37 -4.74
C TYR A 74 8.00 11.54 -5.49
N THR A 75 8.22 12.68 -4.82
CA THR A 75 8.98 13.79 -5.40
C THR A 75 10.49 13.62 -5.24
N ASP A 76 10.95 12.89 -4.22
CA ASP A 76 12.36 12.53 -4.06
C ASP A 76 12.77 11.34 -4.95
N LYS A 77 13.33 11.67 -6.11
CA LYS A 77 13.87 10.67 -7.05
C LYS A 77 14.87 9.72 -6.41
N LYS A 78 15.78 10.22 -5.57
CA LYS A 78 16.85 9.41 -4.97
C LYS A 78 16.25 8.30 -4.11
N MET A 79 15.19 8.64 -3.36
CA MET A 79 14.46 7.68 -2.55
C MET A 79 13.70 6.67 -3.42
N THR A 80 12.93 7.14 -4.42
CA THR A 80 12.14 6.26 -5.29
C THR A 80 12.96 5.32 -6.18
N ASP A 81 14.19 5.69 -6.50
CA ASP A 81 15.10 4.86 -7.31
C ASP A 81 15.76 3.78 -6.44
N ARG A 82 16.07 4.09 -5.18
CA ARG A 82 16.67 3.12 -4.23
C ARG A 82 15.65 2.09 -3.77
N CYS A 83 14.42 2.52 -3.58
CA CYS A 83 13.38 1.74 -2.93
C CYS A 83 12.06 1.96 -3.64
N ARG A 84 11.27 0.89 -3.75
CA ARG A 84 9.89 0.98 -4.24
C ARG A 84 8.97 0.53 -3.13
N LEU A 85 8.18 1.46 -2.61
CA LEU A 85 7.08 1.12 -1.72
C LEU A 85 6.06 0.30 -2.52
N SER A 86 5.87 -0.95 -2.13
CA SER A 86 4.74 -1.74 -2.62
C SER A 86 3.46 -1.09 -2.12
N GLU A 87 2.54 -0.77 -3.03
CA GLU A 87 1.33 -0.05 -2.67
C GLU A 87 0.55 -0.75 -1.54
N SER A 88 0.07 0.16 -0.70
CA SER A 88 -0.47 0.07 0.64
C SER A 88 -1.74 -0.76 0.74
N VAL A 89 -2.01 -1.27 1.93
CA VAL A 89 -3.39 -1.45 2.34
C VAL A 89 -4.00 -0.05 2.40
N ILE A 90 -4.67 0.38 1.33
CA ILE A 90 -5.34 1.67 1.29
C ILE A 90 -6.60 1.54 2.14
N PHE A 91 -6.62 2.23 3.27
CA PHE A 91 -7.84 2.40 4.05
C PHE A 91 -8.76 3.40 3.36
N SER A 92 -9.41 2.95 2.30
CA SER A 92 -10.52 3.69 1.73
C SER A 92 -11.78 3.34 2.52
N LEU A 93 -12.38 4.34 3.17
CA LEU A 93 -13.74 4.28 3.71
C LEU A 93 -14.74 3.60 2.76
N LYS A 94 -14.55 3.84 1.46
CA LYS A 94 -15.36 3.27 0.39
C LYS A 94 -15.17 1.75 0.28
N GLU A 95 -13.94 1.25 0.42
CA GLU A 95 -13.67 -0.20 0.37
C GLU A 95 -14.13 -0.93 1.63
N MET A 96 -13.98 -0.32 2.81
CA MET A 96 -14.50 -0.91 4.05
C MET A 96 -16.02 -1.04 4.05
N ASN A 97 -16.73 0.00 3.61
CA ASN A 97 -18.19 0.00 3.57
C ASN A 97 -18.76 -0.91 2.47
N ILE A 98 -18.02 -1.14 1.38
CA ILE A 98 -18.49 -2.01 0.26
C ILE A 98 -18.15 -3.48 0.50
N PHE A 99 -16.96 -3.79 1.02
CA PHE A 99 -16.46 -5.16 1.13
C PHE A 99 -16.56 -5.74 2.55
N GLY A 100 -17.05 -4.98 3.54
CA GLY A 100 -17.15 -5.43 4.93
C GLY A 100 -15.78 -5.75 5.54
N GLN A 101 -14.72 -5.10 5.06
CA GLN A 101 -13.36 -5.36 5.55
C GLN A 101 -13.23 -4.86 7.00
N SER A 102 -12.87 -5.77 7.90
CA SER A 102 -12.51 -5.46 9.28
C SER A 102 -11.01 -5.22 9.40
N THR A 103 -10.61 -4.29 10.27
CA THR A 103 -9.19 -4.11 10.63
C THR A 103 -8.66 -5.23 11.53
N GLY A 104 -9.52 -6.16 11.99
CA GLY A 104 -9.18 -7.12 13.03
C GLY A 104 -9.07 -6.49 14.43
N VAL A 105 -9.35 -5.20 14.55
CA VAL A 105 -9.43 -4.44 15.81
C VAL A 105 -10.77 -3.72 15.83
N ASP A 106 -11.67 -4.14 16.73
CA ASP A 106 -13.07 -3.72 16.67
C ASP A 106 -13.24 -2.21 16.85
N TRP A 107 -12.53 -1.60 17.80
CA TRP A 107 -12.62 -0.16 18.03
C TRP A 107 -12.11 0.65 16.83
N LEU A 108 -11.04 0.21 16.18
CA LEU A 108 -10.47 0.89 15.00
C LEU A 108 -11.38 0.71 13.79
N THR A 109 -11.95 -0.48 13.63
CA THR A 109 -12.94 -0.75 12.58
C THR A 109 -14.15 0.16 12.74
N GLN A 110 -14.64 0.33 13.97
CA GLN A 110 -15.75 1.22 14.27
C GLN A 110 -15.36 2.69 14.04
N SER A 111 -14.22 3.14 14.56
CA SER A 111 -13.68 4.49 14.36
C SER A 111 -13.58 4.87 12.87
N ILE A 112 -13.04 3.97 12.04
CA ILE A 112 -12.95 4.19 10.59
C ILE A 112 -14.34 4.20 9.96
N GLN A 113 -15.24 3.27 10.32
CA GLN A 113 -16.57 3.20 9.71
C GLN A 113 -17.49 4.37 10.07
N SER A 114 -17.53 4.75 11.34
CA SER A 114 -18.39 5.83 11.82
C SER A 114 -17.75 7.21 11.69
N GLY A 115 -16.43 7.28 11.53
CA GLY A 115 -15.65 8.50 11.63
C GLY A 115 -15.64 9.00 13.08
N ASP A 116 -14.47 9.00 13.73
CA ASP A 116 -14.40 9.60 15.05
C ASP A 116 -14.60 11.12 14.95
N PRO A 117 -15.47 11.70 15.80
CA PRO A 117 -15.64 13.13 15.83
C PRO A 117 -14.34 13.79 16.30
N TYR A 118 -13.70 14.56 15.40
CA TYR A 118 -12.60 15.45 15.77
C TYR A 118 -13.13 16.52 16.74
N HIS A 119 -12.90 16.29 18.02
CA HIS A 119 -13.31 17.22 19.06
C HIS A 119 -12.20 18.24 19.33
N TYR A 120 -12.43 19.49 18.94
CA TYR A 120 -11.62 20.59 19.44
C TYR A 120 -11.94 20.80 20.92
N LEU A 121 -10.96 20.56 21.79
CA LEU A 121 -11.09 20.78 23.22
C LEU A 121 -11.14 22.29 23.50
N LEU A 122 -12.36 22.82 23.65
CA LEU A 122 -12.58 24.20 24.07
C LEU A 122 -12.67 24.26 25.60
N SER A 123 -11.86 25.12 26.22
CA SER A 123 -11.94 25.37 27.67
C SER A 123 -13.34 25.88 28.04
N ARG A 124 -13.90 25.34 29.13
CA ARG A 124 -15.20 25.77 29.69
C ARG A 124 -15.21 27.23 30.16
N SER A 125 -14.04 27.86 30.30
CA SER A 125 -13.90 29.28 30.67
C SER A 125 -14.08 30.25 29.51
N GLN A 126 -14.19 29.77 28.27
CA GLN A 126 -14.34 30.60 27.09
C GLN A 126 -15.73 31.25 27.03
N SER A 127 -15.80 32.51 26.58
CA SER A 127 -17.07 33.20 26.43
C SER A 127 -17.93 32.56 25.33
N ARG A 128 -19.26 32.54 25.51
CA ARG A 128 -20.20 32.00 24.52
C ARG A 128 -20.01 32.61 23.12
N ARG A 129 -19.77 33.93 23.03
CA ARG A 129 -19.50 34.60 21.76
C ARG A 129 -18.22 34.11 21.09
N THR A 130 -17.20 33.75 21.88
CA THR A 130 -15.95 33.19 21.34
C THR A 130 -16.19 31.78 20.80
N ILE A 131 -16.95 30.95 21.52
CA ILE A 131 -17.31 29.60 21.08
C ILE A 131 -18.13 29.65 19.79
N GLU A 132 -19.11 30.55 19.69
CA GLU A 132 -19.93 30.73 18.48
C GLU A 132 -19.07 31.15 17.27
N LYS A 133 -18.08 32.03 17.47
CA LYS A 133 -17.13 32.40 16.41
C LYS A 133 -16.23 31.24 16.00
N ILE A 134 -15.72 30.47 16.96
CA ILE A 134 -14.89 29.29 16.68
C ILE A 134 -15.72 28.26 15.90
N ASN A 135 -16.94 27.96 16.35
CA ASN A 135 -17.83 27.04 15.65
C ASN A 135 -18.17 27.54 14.26
N PHE A 136 -18.44 28.84 14.09
CA PHE A 136 -18.67 29.43 12.77
C PHE A 136 -17.46 29.23 11.86
N VAL A 137 -16.24 29.50 12.33
CA VAL A 137 -15.00 29.30 11.57
C VAL A 137 -14.77 27.82 11.25
N LEU A 138 -14.96 26.92 12.21
CA LEU A 138 -14.84 25.47 12.00
C LEU A 138 -15.83 24.97 10.94
N LEU A 139 -17.09 25.41 10.99
CA LEU A 139 -18.12 24.96 10.06
C LEU A 139 -18.02 25.61 8.67
N SER A 140 -17.47 26.83 8.56
CA SER A 140 -17.40 27.58 7.29
C SER A 140 -16.06 27.45 6.57
N VAL A 141 -14.94 27.46 7.32
CA VAL A 141 -13.57 27.45 6.76
C VAL A 141 -13.03 26.03 6.68
N PHE A 142 -13.35 25.18 7.66
CA PHE A 142 -12.81 23.83 7.77
C PHE A 142 -13.81 22.77 7.28
N THR A 143 -14.53 23.06 6.19
CA THR A 143 -15.22 21.99 5.45
C THR A 143 -14.20 20.99 4.91
N GLN A 144 -14.55 19.72 4.78
CA GLN A 144 -13.62 18.66 4.38
C GLN A 144 -12.89 18.99 3.05
N ASP A 145 -13.59 19.61 2.11
CA ASP A 145 -13.04 20.08 0.83
C ASP A 145 -12.03 21.23 0.99
N ASN A 146 -12.28 22.14 1.93
CA ASN A 146 -11.38 23.25 2.22
C ASN A 146 -10.17 22.80 3.04
N LEU A 147 -10.34 21.87 3.98
CA LEU A 147 -9.25 21.28 4.75
C LEU A 147 -8.26 20.55 3.85
N ASN A 148 -8.78 19.68 2.97
CA ASN A 148 -7.93 18.97 2.02
C ASN A 148 -7.20 19.95 1.10
N ASN A 149 -7.89 20.96 0.55
CA ASN A 149 -7.24 21.97 -0.28
C ASN A 149 -6.24 22.84 0.48
N LEU A 150 -6.54 23.24 1.71
CA LEU A 150 -5.74 24.18 2.49
C LEU A 150 -4.52 23.51 3.10
N ILE A 151 -4.64 22.26 3.56
CA ILE A 151 -3.51 21.46 4.02
C ILE A 151 -2.62 21.13 2.82
N LEU A 152 -3.16 20.50 1.78
CA LEU A 152 -2.36 20.07 0.62
C LEU A 152 -1.68 21.23 -0.11
N ARG A 153 -2.39 22.35 -0.38
CA ARG A 153 -1.76 23.49 -1.09
C ARG A 153 -0.79 24.30 -0.23
N ARG A 154 -0.93 24.27 1.09
CA ARG A 154 -0.05 25.04 1.98
C ARG A 154 1.21 24.26 2.33
N SER A 155 1.13 22.94 2.41
CA SER A 155 2.27 22.09 2.70
C SER A 155 3.03 21.63 1.45
N LEU A 156 2.37 21.57 0.29
CA LEU A 156 2.96 21.04 -0.95
C LEU A 156 2.66 21.95 -2.15
N ASP A 157 3.67 22.22 -2.97
CA ASP A 157 3.46 22.93 -4.24
C ASP A 157 2.63 22.04 -5.19
N ALA A 158 1.73 22.65 -5.96
CA ALA A 158 0.94 21.92 -6.96
C ALA A 158 1.83 21.16 -7.95
N LYS A 159 3.02 21.69 -8.25
CA LYS A 159 4.02 21.03 -9.09
C LYS A 159 4.49 19.70 -8.49
N ASP A 160 4.69 19.67 -7.17
CA ASP A 160 5.16 18.50 -6.44
C ASP A 160 4.08 17.41 -6.45
N VAL A 161 2.84 17.79 -6.17
CA VAL A 161 1.68 16.87 -6.23
C VAL A 161 1.52 16.26 -7.64
N ILE A 162 1.63 17.07 -8.70
CA ILE A 162 1.54 16.57 -10.08
C ILE A 162 2.71 15.64 -10.41
N SER A 163 3.92 15.99 -9.96
CA SER A 163 5.10 15.17 -10.21
C SER A 163 5.04 13.82 -9.48
N ALA A 164 4.58 13.83 -8.23
CA ALA A 164 4.35 12.63 -7.44
C ALA A 164 3.29 11.73 -8.08
N ALA A 165 2.17 12.30 -8.53
CA ALA A 165 1.12 11.54 -9.21
C ALA A 165 1.63 10.89 -10.51
N ARG A 166 2.47 11.59 -11.28
CA ARG A 166 3.11 11.01 -12.48
C ARG A 166 4.08 9.89 -12.14
N GLN A 167 4.88 10.07 -11.09
CA GLN A 167 5.85 9.05 -10.65
C GLN A 167 5.13 7.81 -10.12
N GLN A 168 4.07 7.98 -9.32
CA GLN A 168 3.23 6.88 -8.86
C GLN A 168 2.59 6.13 -10.03
N GLN A 169 2.01 6.84 -11.01
CA GLN A 169 1.45 6.21 -12.21
C GLN A 169 2.51 5.42 -12.99
N TYR A 170 3.70 6.00 -13.20
CA TYR A 170 4.80 5.32 -13.87
C TYR A 170 5.22 4.03 -13.15
N LEU A 171 5.29 4.06 -11.82
CA LEU A 171 5.62 2.90 -11.01
C LEU A 171 4.53 1.83 -11.11
N LEU A 172 3.25 2.21 -11.04
CA LEU A 172 2.12 1.30 -11.24
C LEU A 172 2.16 0.64 -12.62
N ASP A 173 2.33 1.43 -13.68
CA ASP A 173 2.43 0.94 -15.05
C ASP A 173 3.64 -0.01 -15.23
N SER A 174 4.75 0.24 -14.51
CA SER A 174 5.92 -0.64 -14.55
C SER A 174 5.72 -1.99 -13.84
N THR A 175 4.75 -2.07 -12.92
CA THR A 175 4.42 -3.31 -12.19
C THR A 175 3.33 -4.13 -12.86
N GLN A 176 2.50 -3.51 -13.70
CA GLN A 176 1.55 -4.22 -14.53
C GLN A 176 2.32 -4.89 -15.67
N LEU A 177 2.10 -6.20 -15.86
CA LEU A 177 2.62 -6.88 -17.04
C LEU A 177 2.13 -6.11 -18.27
N PRO A 178 3.03 -5.74 -19.21
CA PRO A 178 2.59 -5.06 -20.41
C PRO A 178 1.49 -5.91 -21.06
N PRO A 179 0.41 -5.30 -21.60
CA PRO A 179 -0.71 -6.02 -22.21
C PRO A 179 -0.25 -6.95 -23.35
N PHE A 180 0.96 -6.73 -23.85
CA PHE A 180 1.66 -7.60 -24.77
C PHE A 180 3.00 -7.99 -24.14
N THR A 181 3.13 -9.24 -23.70
CA THR A 181 4.42 -9.84 -23.40
C THR A 181 4.96 -10.46 -24.69
N SER A 182 6.15 -10.05 -25.12
CA SER A 182 6.82 -10.70 -26.23
C SER A 182 7.14 -12.13 -25.81
N ILE A 183 6.53 -13.10 -26.50
CA ILE A 183 6.80 -14.52 -26.27
C ILE A 183 8.24 -14.78 -26.74
N SER A 184 9.11 -15.16 -25.81
CA SER A 184 10.48 -15.52 -26.14
C SER A 184 10.49 -16.80 -26.98
N PHE A 185 11.39 -16.89 -27.97
CA PHE A 185 11.59 -18.11 -28.76
C PHE A 185 11.87 -19.34 -27.89
N THR A 186 12.47 -19.15 -26.72
CA THR A 186 12.69 -20.23 -25.74
C THR A 186 11.40 -20.83 -25.17
N GLN A 187 10.29 -20.08 -25.15
CA GLN A 187 8.99 -20.59 -24.72
C GLN A 187 8.29 -21.39 -25.84
N ILE A 188 8.62 -21.13 -27.11
CA ILE A 188 8.08 -21.84 -28.29
C ILE A 188 8.84 -23.15 -28.55
N GLU A 189 10.07 -23.26 -28.07
CA GLU A 189 10.96 -24.41 -28.27
C GLU A 189 10.37 -25.72 -27.76
N ILE A 190 9.81 -25.74 -26.55
CA ILE A 190 9.27 -26.96 -25.92
C ILE A 190 8.09 -27.56 -26.73
N PRO A 191 7.05 -26.78 -27.11
CA PRO A 191 6.01 -27.27 -28.01
C PRO A 191 6.54 -27.81 -29.34
N LEU A 192 7.57 -27.17 -29.90
CA LEU A 192 8.16 -27.58 -31.18
C LEU A 192 8.91 -28.92 -31.06
N ILE A 193 9.64 -29.12 -29.97
CA ILE A 193 10.32 -30.40 -29.67
C ILE A 193 9.29 -31.52 -29.50
N LEU A 194 8.22 -31.28 -28.73
CA LEU A 194 7.14 -32.25 -28.54
C LEU A 194 6.49 -32.64 -29.88
N LEU A 195 6.24 -31.65 -30.74
CA LEU A 195 5.68 -31.87 -32.07
C LEU A 195 6.64 -32.67 -32.96
N GLY A 196 7.93 -32.35 -32.94
CA GLY A 196 8.96 -33.09 -33.68
C GLY A 196 9.09 -34.54 -33.25
N VAL A 197 9.14 -34.80 -31.94
CA VAL A 197 9.20 -36.16 -31.39
C VAL A 197 7.93 -36.95 -31.73
N GLY A 198 6.75 -36.34 -31.61
CA GLY A 198 5.47 -36.97 -31.96
C GLY A 198 5.41 -37.35 -33.44
N LEU A 199 5.92 -36.49 -34.33
CA LEU A 199 5.97 -36.76 -35.76
C LEU A 199 6.90 -37.93 -36.09
N ILE A 200 8.08 -38.00 -35.47
CA ILE A 200 9.02 -39.12 -35.65
C ILE A 200 8.38 -40.45 -35.23
N ILE A 201 7.71 -40.48 -34.06
CA ILE A 201 7.02 -41.67 -33.57
C ILE A 201 5.90 -42.10 -34.53
N SER A 202 5.12 -41.14 -35.03
CA SER A 202 4.04 -41.41 -35.98
C SER A 202 4.56 -42.01 -37.30
N VAL A 203 5.64 -41.43 -37.85
CA VAL A 203 6.29 -41.95 -39.07
C VAL A 203 6.84 -43.36 -38.84
N PHE A 204 7.48 -43.61 -37.70
CA PHE A 204 8.00 -44.93 -37.37
C PHE A 204 6.88 -45.98 -37.29
N GLY A 205 5.77 -45.66 -36.61
CA GLY A 205 4.59 -46.53 -36.55
C GLY A 205 4.03 -46.86 -37.94
N PHE A 206 3.93 -45.85 -38.81
CA PHE A 206 3.46 -46.03 -40.19
C PHE A 206 4.37 -46.94 -41.02
N VAL A 207 5.69 -46.83 -40.88
CA VAL A 207 6.65 -47.71 -41.56
C VAL A 207 6.51 -49.16 -41.07
N VAL A 208 6.37 -49.37 -39.77
CA VAL A 208 6.16 -50.71 -39.19
C VAL A 208 4.87 -51.33 -39.70
N GLU A 209 3.78 -50.55 -39.77
CA GLU A 209 2.50 -51.00 -40.30
C GLU A 209 2.60 -51.40 -41.77
N LEU A 210 3.29 -50.62 -42.60
CA LEU A 210 3.55 -50.93 -44.00
C LEU A 210 4.34 -52.23 -44.19
N LEU A 211 5.37 -52.45 -43.37
CA LEU A 211 6.17 -53.67 -43.43
C LEU A 211 5.36 -54.89 -42.99
N TRP A 212 4.54 -54.74 -41.95
CA TRP A 212 3.66 -55.80 -41.47
C TRP A 212 2.59 -56.15 -42.50
N ALA A 213 1.97 -55.16 -43.14
CA ALA A 213 0.99 -55.35 -44.19
C ALA A 213 1.55 -56.04 -45.45
N ARG A 214 2.86 -55.88 -45.74
CA ARG A 214 3.53 -56.58 -46.86
C ARG A 214 3.94 -58.01 -46.57
N CYS A 215 4.16 -58.37 -45.30
CA CYS A 215 4.56 -59.72 -44.90
C CYS A 215 3.37 -60.66 -44.68
N ARG A 216 2.15 -60.12 -44.70
CA ARG A 216 0.90 -60.86 -44.62
C ARG A 216 0.34 -61.11 -46.00
#